data_AF-A0A2G0CBT3-F1
#
_entry.id   AF-A0A2G0CBT3-F1
#
_cell.length_a   1.000
_cell.length_b   1.000
_cell.length_c   1.000
_cell.angle_alpha   90.00
_cell.angle_beta   90.00
_cell.angle_gamma   90.00
#
_symmetry.space_group_name_H-M   'P 1'
#
loop_
_entity.id
_entity.type
_entity.pdbx_description
1 polymer ?
#
loop_
_entity_poly.entity_id
_entity_poly.type
_entity_poly.pdbx_seq_one_letter_code
_entity_poly.pdbx_strand_id
1 'polypeptide(L)'
;MASVDIEALNQQIRVDSEVVQRIRQETAKVIVGQENMIDRLLLGLLSRGHILLEGLPGLAKTLAIKTLAQTISADFSRIQFTPDLLPADIVGTMIYNPTVNDFSVRKGPVFANFVLADEINRAPAKVQSALLEAMQERQVTIGSETFRLEEPFLVLATQNPIDQEGTYTLPEAQTDRFMLKVKIGYPTREDEQIIIRRNLGEGFERINAVATPEDILHARRSVRQIYMDDKIERYIIDIVFATREPAAYGLDDLRPLINYGGSPRASINLALAAKAQAFLERRGYVTPEDVRTVCEDVLRHRIGLTYEAEAENIRQEDIITRVLNVVEVP
;
A
#
# COMPACT_ATOMS: atom_id res chain seq x y z
N MET A 1 -17.92 -0.82 -30.75
CA MET A 1 -17.40 -1.07 -29.40
C MET A 1 -18.41 -1.98 -28.72
N ALA A 2 -18.02 -3.19 -28.35
CA ALA A 2 -18.93 -4.13 -27.70
C ALA A 2 -19.48 -3.47 -26.44
N SER A 3 -20.80 -3.38 -26.31
CA SER A 3 -21.45 -2.92 -25.08
C SER A 3 -20.99 -3.85 -23.97
N VAL A 4 -20.06 -3.39 -23.13
CA VAL A 4 -19.71 -4.09 -21.90
C VAL A 4 -21.02 -4.26 -21.14
N ASP A 5 -21.39 -5.50 -20.86
CA ASP A 5 -22.58 -5.79 -20.05
C ASP A 5 -22.26 -5.42 -18.60
N ILE A 6 -22.43 -4.14 -18.29
CA ILE A 6 -22.13 -3.56 -16.98
C ILE A 6 -23.02 -4.20 -15.90
N GLU A 7 -24.24 -4.64 -16.25
CA GLU A 7 -25.13 -5.33 -15.32
C GLU A 7 -24.57 -6.70 -14.94
N ALA A 8 -24.17 -7.51 -15.93
CA ALA A 8 -23.52 -8.79 -15.68
C ALA A 8 -22.21 -8.62 -14.89
N LEU A 9 -21.40 -7.62 -15.23
CA LEU A 9 -20.16 -7.34 -14.51
C LEU A 9 -20.44 -6.91 -13.06
N ASN A 10 -21.43 -6.05 -12.81
CA ASN A 10 -21.85 -5.67 -11.45
C ASN A 10 -22.28 -6.88 -10.63
N GLN A 11 -23.04 -7.82 -11.20
CA GLN A 11 -23.44 -9.04 -10.52
C GLN A 11 -22.22 -9.91 -10.16
N GLN A 12 -21.31 -10.10 -11.11
CA GLN A 12 -20.07 -10.85 -10.87
C GLN A 12 -19.22 -10.22 -9.76
N ILE A 13 -19.00 -8.90 -9.81
CA ILE A 13 -18.22 -8.18 -8.80
C ILE A 13 -18.89 -8.26 -7.42
N ARG A 14 -20.23 -8.20 -7.34
CA ARG A 14 -20.94 -8.35 -6.07
C ARG A 14 -20.63 -9.68 -5.40
N VAL A 15 -20.68 -10.78 -6.16
CA VAL A 15 -20.35 -12.13 -5.66
C VAL A 15 -18.87 -12.19 -5.26
N ASP A 16 -17.97 -11.75 -6.13
CA ASP A 16 -16.52 -11.84 -5.88
C ASP A 16 -16.07 -10.99 -4.70
N SER A 17 -16.74 -9.86 -4.45
CA SER A 17 -16.45 -8.94 -3.34
C SER A 17 -16.90 -9.47 -1.96
N GLU A 18 -17.72 -10.53 -1.90
CA GLU A 18 -18.20 -11.08 -0.62
C GLU A 18 -17.05 -11.57 0.28
N VAL A 19 -15.97 -12.08 -0.31
CA VAL A 19 -14.78 -12.49 0.45
C VAL A 19 -14.16 -11.31 1.22
N VAL A 20 -14.11 -10.14 0.60
CA VAL A 20 -13.57 -8.92 1.22
C VAL A 20 -14.42 -8.47 2.39
N GLN A 21 -15.73 -8.63 2.27
CA GLN A 21 -16.68 -8.23 3.31
C GLN A 21 -16.57 -9.13 4.53
N ARG A 22 -16.41 -10.44 4.31
CA ARG A 22 -16.08 -11.39 5.39
C ARG A 22 -14.76 -11.04 6.07
N ILE A 23 -13.73 -10.70 5.29
CA ILE A 23 -12.44 -10.24 5.82
C ILE A 23 -12.62 -8.99 6.68
N ARG A 24 -13.29 -7.93 6.18
CA ARG A 24 -13.55 -6.69 6.93
C ARG A 24 -14.24 -6.97 8.27
N GLN A 25 -15.32 -7.75 8.24
CA GLN A 25 -16.06 -8.14 9.45
C GLN A 25 -15.17 -8.87 10.45
N GLU A 26 -14.35 -9.81 9.99
CA GLU A 26 -13.46 -10.57 10.87
C GLU A 26 -12.35 -9.68 11.45
N THR A 27 -11.80 -8.75 10.66
CA THR A 27 -10.78 -7.79 11.14
C THR A 27 -11.32 -6.81 12.17
N ALA A 28 -12.58 -6.37 12.06
CA ALA A 28 -13.22 -5.41 12.97
C ALA A 28 -13.43 -5.95 14.41
N LYS A 29 -13.40 -7.28 14.58
CA LYS A 29 -13.40 -7.92 15.91
C LYS A 29 -12.18 -7.55 16.74
N VAL A 30 -11.06 -7.25 16.08
CA VAL A 30 -9.78 -6.94 16.74
C VAL A 30 -9.38 -5.49 16.54
N ILE A 31 -9.56 -4.96 15.34
CA ILE A 31 -9.14 -3.61 14.96
C ILE A 31 -10.27 -2.62 15.25
N VAL A 32 -9.95 -1.52 15.94
CA VAL A 32 -10.89 -0.48 16.36
C VAL A 32 -10.43 0.86 15.81
N GLY A 33 -11.33 1.65 15.23
CA GLY A 33 -11.05 3.02 14.77
C GLY A 33 -10.07 3.15 13.61
N GLN A 34 -9.80 2.06 12.87
CA GLN A 34 -8.76 1.99 11.83
C GLN A 34 -9.28 1.40 10.52
N GLU A 35 -10.55 1.63 10.20
CA GLU A 35 -11.19 1.11 8.99
C GLU A 35 -10.47 1.56 7.71
N ASN A 36 -10.05 2.83 7.66
CA ASN A 36 -9.30 3.37 6.52
C ASN A 36 -7.98 2.60 6.30
N MET A 37 -7.21 2.29 7.36
CA MET A 37 -5.98 1.50 7.23
C MET A 37 -6.28 0.11 6.65
N ILE A 38 -7.33 -0.56 7.12
CA ILE A 38 -7.73 -1.88 6.61
C ILE A 38 -8.13 -1.78 5.13
N ASP A 39 -8.87 -0.75 4.76
CA ASP A 39 -9.26 -0.51 3.37
C ASP A 39 -8.07 -0.27 2.45
N ARG A 40 -7.06 0.48 2.90
CA ARG A 40 -5.83 0.67 2.12
C ARG A 40 -5.02 -0.61 2.02
N LEU A 41 -4.96 -1.43 3.07
CA LEU A 41 -4.33 -2.75 3.02
C LEU A 41 -5.02 -3.68 2.02
N LEU A 42 -6.36 -3.71 2.03
CA LEU A 42 -7.16 -4.46 1.06
C LEU A 42 -6.96 -3.92 -0.36
N LEU A 43 -6.92 -2.61 -0.53
CA LEU A 43 -6.66 -1.97 -1.82
C LEU A 43 -5.31 -2.40 -2.37
N GLY A 44 -4.23 -2.26 -1.59
CA GLY A 44 -2.88 -2.70 -1.97
C GLY A 44 -2.81 -4.19 -2.27
N LEU A 45 -3.50 -5.00 -1.46
CA LEU A 45 -3.61 -6.44 -1.68
C LEU A 45 -4.30 -6.74 -3.02
N LEU A 46 -5.43 -6.11 -3.33
CA LEU A 46 -6.22 -6.34 -4.54
C LEU A 46 -5.58 -5.76 -5.81
N SER A 47 -4.77 -4.72 -5.68
CA SER A 47 -4.10 -4.05 -6.81
C SER A 47 -2.69 -4.58 -7.09
N ARG A 48 -2.18 -5.52 -6.29
CA ARG A 48 -0.76 -5.95 -6.30
C ARG A 48 0.21 -4.79 -5.95
N GLY A 49 -0.26 -3.82 -5.19
CA GLY A 49 0.53 -2.69 -4.70
C GLY A 49 1.20 -2.95 -3.36
N HIS A 50 2.24 -2.17 -3.08
CA HIS A 50 2.85 -2.08 -1.74
C HIS A 50 2.47 -0.78 -1.06
N ILE A 51 2.54 -0.77 0.27
CA ILE A 51 2.08 0.35 1.07
C ILE A 51 3.21 0.85 1.96
N LEU A 52 3.44 2.16 1.90
CA LEU A 52 4.29 2.89 2.84
C LEU A 52 3.39 3.54 3.88
N LEU A 53 3.57 3.19 5.15
CA LEU A 53 2.73 3.66 6.24
C LEU A 53 3.54 4.60 7.13
N GLU A 54 3.13 5.85 7.15
CA GLU A 54 3.70 6.88 8.02
C GLU A 54 2.79 7.07 9.24
N GLY A 55 3.37 7.01 10.44
CA GLY A 55 2.61 7.27 11.65
C GLY A 55 3.42 6.96 12.91
N LEU A 56 2.89 7.37 14.05
CA LEU A 56 3.56 7.16 15.33
C LEU A 56 3.55 5.68 15.77
N PRO A 57 4.47 5.27 16.66
CA PRO A 57 4.44 3.94 17.26
C PRO A 57 3.14 3.73 18.06
N GLY A 58 2.72 2.48 18.20
CA GLY A 58 1.54 2.11 18.99
C GLY A 58 0.19 2.19 18.27
N LEU A 59 0.14 2.62 17.01
CA LEU A 59 -1.10 2.75 16.21
C LEU A 59 -1.60 1.41 15.61
N ALA A 60 -1.41 0.29 16.31
CA ALA A 60 -1.87 -1.04 15.92
C ALA A 60 -1.49 -1.52 14.50
N LYS A 61 -0.47 -0.94 13.86
CA LYS A 61 -0.04 -1.26 12.49
C LYS A 61 0.32 -2.75 12.32
N THR A 62 1.13 -3.26 13.23
CA THR A 62 1.54 -4.67 13.28
C THR A 62 0.35 -5.59 13.50
N LEU A 63 -0.60 -5.17 14.35
CA LEU A 63 -1.83 -5.92 14.61
C LEU A 63 -2.69 -5.96 13.36
N ALA A 64 -2.86 -4.86 12.63
CA ALA A 64 -3.68 -4.79 11.43
C ALA A 64 -3.22 -5.74 10.33
N ILE A 65 -1.93 -5.69 9.95
CA ILE A 65 -1.42 -6.58 8.90
C ILE A 65 -1.40 -8.05 9.33
N LYS A 66 -1.07 -8.35 10.60
CA LYS A 66 -1.09 -9.71 11.13
C LYS A 66 -2.51 -10.29 11.15
N THR A 67 -3.48 -9.49 11.59
CA THR A 67 -4.90 -9.85 11.60
C THR A 67 -5.39 -10.11 10.18
N LEU A 68 -5.02 -9.26 9.20
CA LEU A 68 -5.36 -9.47 7.80
C LEU A 68 -4.73 -10.76 7.22
N ALA A 69 -3.49 -11.08 7.56
CA ALA A 69 -2.87 -12.34 7.13
C ALA A 69 -3.60 -13.57 7.72
N GLN A 70 -4.00 -13.49 8.99
CA GLN A 70 -4.75 -14.55 9.68
C GLN A 70 -6.14 -14.78 9.07
N THR A 71 -6.88 -13.72 8.71
CA THR A 71 -8.20 -13.85 8.08
C THR A 71 -8.14 -14.52 6.69
N ILE A 72 -6.98 -14.49 6.04
CA ILE A 72 -6.73 -15.06 4.71
C ILE A 72 -5.96 -16.39 4.79
N SER A 73 -5.65 -16.90 5.99
CA SER A 73 -4.80 -18.09 6.17
C SER A 73 -3.49 -18.00 5.38
N ALA A 74 -2.86 -16.83 5.41
CA ALA A 74 -1.67 -16.50 4.67
C ALA A 74 -0.47 -16.29 5.59
N ASP A 75 0.73 -16.54 5.07
CA ASP A 75 1.95 -16.43 5.86
C ASP A 75 2.29 -14.97 6.16
N PHE A 76 2.67 -14.71 7.40
CA PHE A 76 3.06 -13.39 7.89
C PHE A 76 4.50 -13.41 8.38
N SER A 77 5.26 -12.40 7.98
CA SER A 77 6.62 -12.17 8.41
C SER A 77 6.83 -10.73 8.81
N ARG A 78 7.60 -10.51 9.88
CA ARG A 78 7.98 -9.19 10.37
C ARG A 78 9.50 -9.03 10.29
N ILE A 79 9.93 -7.97 9.63
CA ILE A 79 11.32 -7.56 9.52
C ILE A 79 11.45 -6.22 10.24
N GLN A 80 12.24 -6.20 11.31
CA GLN A 80 12.61 -4.96 11.98
C GLN A 80 13.86 -4.42 11.30
N PHE A 81 13.79 -3.21 10.74
CA PHE A 81 14.95 -2.58 10.13
C PHE A 81 15.82 -1.95 11.22
N THR A 82 17.10 -2.31 11.21
CA THR A 82 18.12 -1.82 12.14
C THR A 82 19.38 -1.42 11.37
N PRO A 83 20.26 -0.58 11.94
CA PRO A 83 21.46 -0.12 11.25
C PRO A 83 22.45 -1.23 10.86
N ASP A 84 22.42 -2.35 11.58
CA ASP A 84 23.28 -3.52 11.42
C ASP A 84 22.69 -4.60 10.51
N LEU A 85 21.42 -4.46 10.08
CA LEU A 85 20.76 -5.43 9.23
C LEU A 85 21.49 -5.57 7.88
N LEU A 86 21.68 -6.80 7.39
CA LEU A 86 22.29 -7.05 6.09
C LEU A 86 21.23 -7.41 5.04
N PRO A 87 21.48 -7.18 3.74
CA PRO A 87 20.59 -7.63 2.67
C PRO A 87 20.25 -9.13 2.74
N ALA A 88 21.23 -9.96 3.13
CA ALA A 88 21.06 -11.40 3.27
C ALA A 88 20.10 -11.79 4.41
N ASP A 89 19.92 -10.94 5.42
CA ASP A 89 18.95 -11.18 6.51
C ASP A 89 17.50 -10.96 6.06
N ILE A 90 17.30 -10.24 4.95
CA ILE A 90 16.00 -10.01 4.31
C ILE A 90 15.73 -11.10 3.27
N VAL A 91 16.69 -11.27 2.37
CA VAL A 91 16.59 -12.15 1.21
C VAL A 91 16.76 -13.62 1.58
N GLY A 92 17.69 -13.92 2.46
CA GLY A 92 18.15 -15.29 2.73
C GLY A 92 19.62 -15.48 2.37
N THR A 93 20.16 -16.62 2.78
CA THR A 93 21.58 -16.93 2.65
C THR A 93 21.82 -18.42 2.41
N MET A 94 23.01 -18.77 1.92
CA MET A 94 23.47 -20.15 1.83
C MET A 94 24.06 -20.57 3.17
N ILE A 95 23.58 -21.69 3.71
CA ILE A 95 24.11 -22.29 4.94
C ILE A 95 24.80 -23.58 4.59
N TYR A 96 26.09 -23.65 4.90
CA TYR A 96 26.85 -24.89 4.84
C TYR A 96 26.35 -25.86 5.92
N ASN A 97 25.98 -27.06 5.50
CA ASN A 97 25.58 -28.16 6.37
C ASN A 97 26.75 -29.16 6.48
N PRO A 98 27.48 -29.19 7.61
CA PRO A 98 28.65 -30.06 7.77
C PRO A 98 28.33 -31.56 7.70
N THR A 99 27.10 -31.95 8.04
CA THR A 99 26.67 -33.36 8.06
C THR A 99 26.63 -33.97 6.67
N VAL A 100 26.20 -33.18 5.68
CA VAL A 100 26.12 -33.60 4.27
C VAL A 100 27.24 -33.00 3.42
N ASN A 101 28.09 -32.15 4.01
CA ASN A 101 29.16 -31.42 3.33
C ASN A 101 28.66 -30.64 2.10
N ASP A 102 27.51 -29.98 2.24
CA ASP A 102 26.81 -29.30 1.14
C ASP A 102 26.24 -27.95 1.60
N PHE A 103 25.99 -27.04 0.65
CA PHE A 103 25.37 -25.75 0.90
C PHE A 103 23.87 -25.81 0.65
N SER A 104 23.07 -25.47 1.66
CA SER A 104 21.60 -25.41 1.58
C SER A 104 21.10 -23.97 1.63
N VAL A 105 20.05 -23.68 0.86
CA VAL A 105 19.43 -22.34 0.84
C VAL A 105 18.56 -22.17 2.08
N ARG A 106 18.80 -21.12 2.86
CA ARG A 106 17.87 -20.63 3.88
C ARG A 106 17.16 -19.40 3.36
N LYS A 107 15.88 -19.57 3.02
CA LYS A 107 14.98 -18.48 2.62
C LYS A 107 14.87 -17.44 3.76
N GLY A 108 14.98 -16.18 3.39
CA GLY A 108 14.81 -15.06 4.31
C GLY A 108 13.33 -14.74 4.62
N PRO A 109 13.09 -13.77 5.50
CA PRO A 109 11.75 -13.36 5.92
C PRO A 109 10.89 -12.74 4.80
N VAL A 110 11.44 -12.41 3.63
CA VAL A 110 10.63 -11.94 2.48
C VAL A 110 9.79 -13.04 1.83
N PHE A 111 10.10 -14.31 2.10
CA PHE A 111 9.31 -15.46 1.64
C PHE A 111 8.09 -15.68 2.55
N ALA A 112 7.14 -14.74 2.48
CA ALA A 112 5.84 -14.81 3.13
C ALA A 112 4.82 -14.02 2.28
N ASN A 113 3.53 -14.25 2.47
CA ASN A 113 2.50 -13.50 1.75
C ASN A 113 2.41 -12.04 2.22
N PHE A 114 2.51 -11.82 3.53
CA PHE A 114 2.44 -10.51 4.16
C PHE A 114 3.75 -10.22 4.88
N VAL A 115 4.45 -9.17 4.43
CA VAL A 115 5.71 -8.73 5.04
C VAL A 115 5.52 -7.34 5.65
N LEU A 116 5.69 -7.25 6.97
CA LEU A 116 5.82 -5.98 7.66
C LEU A 116 7.30 -5.59 7.73
N ALA A 117 7.68 -4.52 7.05
CA ALA A 117 9.01 -3.92 7.12
C ALA A 117 8.96 -2.70 8.05
N ASP A 118 9.25 -2.94 9.34
CA ASP A 118 9.11 -1.93 10.38
C ASP A 118 10.34 -1.01 10.40
N GLU A 119 10.10 0.30 10.44
CA GLU A 119 11.11 1.36 10.50
C GLU A 119 12.14 1.29 9.36
N ILE A 120 11.67 1.16 8.12
CA ILE A 120 12.52 1.00 6.93
C ILE A 120 13.61 2.08 6.80
N ASN A 121 13.35 3.27 7.35
CA ASN A 121 14.28 4.39 7.41
C ASN A 121 15.42 4.22 8.45
N ARG A 122 15.52 3.12 9.19
CA ARG A 122 16.63 2.87 10.13
C ARG A 122 17.77 2.04 9.56
N ALA A 123 17.57 1.39 8.42
CA ALA A 123 18.62 0.60 7.77
C ALA A 123 19.30 1.38 6.63
N PRO A 124 20.56 1.06 6.30
CA PRO A 124 21.26 1.66 5.16
C PRO A 124 20.55 1.42 3.82
N ALA A 125 20.80 2.30 2.85
CA ALA A 125 20.18 2.25 1.51
C ALA A 125 20.36 0.90 0.77
N LYS A 126 21.46 0.17 1.01
CA LYS A 126 21.69 -1.17 0.42
C LYS A 126 20.66 -2.20 0.90
N VAL A 127 20.27 -2.12 2.17
CA VAL A 127 19.30 -3.02 2.81
C VAL A 127 17.89 -2.68 2.32
N GLN A 128 17.57 -1.39 2.27
CA GLN A 128 16.31 -0.89 1.69
C GLN A 128 16.16 -1.37 0.23
N SER A 129 17.24 -1.27 -0.56
CA SER A 129 17.25 -1.70 -1.96
C SER A 129 16.93 -3.18 -2.13
N ALA A 130 17.42 -4.06 -1.24
CA ALA A 130 17.15 -5.50 -1.31
C ALA A 130 15.65 -5.82 -1.14
N LEU A 131 14.97 -5.15 -0.20
CA LEU A 131 13.52 -5.29 -0.06
C LEU A 131 12.77 -4.72 -1.28
N LEU A 132 13.19 -3.56 -1.77
CA LEU A 132 12.56 -2.89 -2.92
C LEU A 132 12.74 -3.67 -4.22
N GLU A 133 13.86 -4.36 -4.39
CA GLU A 133 14.10 -5.30 -5.49
C GLU A 133 13.13 -6.47 -5.42
N ALA A 134 13.02 -7.12 -4.26
CA ALA A 134 12.04 -8.20 -4.04
C ALA A 134 10.59 -7.74 -4.33
N MET A 135 10.26 -6.48 -3.97
CA MET A 135 8.96 -5.86 -4.27
C MET A 135 8.71 -5.69 -5.77
N GLN A 136 9.71 -5.28 -6.56
CA GLN A 136 9.54 -5.05 -7.99
C GLN A 136 9.63 -6.35 -8.81
N GLU A 137 10.66 -7.15 -8.55
CA GLU A 137 10.99 -8.34 -9.35
C GLU A 137 10.14 -9.55 -8.96
N ARG A 138 9.54 -9.56 -7.76
CA ARG A 138 8.73 -10.69 -7.23
C ARG A 138 9.49 -12.01 -7.16
N GLN A 139 10.81 -11.93 -7.19
CA GLN A 139 11.72 -13.04 -7.08
C GLN A 139 13.00 -12.54 -6.45
N VAL A 140 13.76 -13.46 -5.88
CA VAL A 140 15.02 -13.15 -5.24
C VAL A 140 16.04 -14.22 -5.58
N THR A 141 17.27 -13.81 -5.85
CA THR A 141 18.39 -14.72 -6.14
C THR A 141 19.23 -14.92 -4.88
N ILE A 142 19.41 -16.18 -4.49
CA ILE A 142 20.27 -16.58 -3.36
C ILE A 142 21.36 -17.50 -3.91
N GLY A 143 22.62 -17.05 -3.83
CA GLY A 143 23.72 -17.73 -4.51
C GLY A 143 23.52 -17.71 -6.03
N SER A 144 23.37 -18.87 -6.65
CA SER A 144 23.14 -19.03 -8.09
C SER A 144 21.68 -19.34 -8.47
N GLU A 145 20.80 -19.54 -7.48
CA GLU A 145 19.41 -19.95 -7.72
C GLU A 145 18.43 -18.80 -7.48
N THR A 146 17.46 -18.66 -8.39
CA THR A 146 16.39 -17.65 -8.30
C THR A 146 15.10 -18.28 -7.80
N PHE A 147 14.53 -17.69 -6.76
CA PHE A 147 13.31 -18.16 -6.11
C PHE A 147 12.20 -17.12 -6.31
N ARG A 148 11.03 -17.56 -6.77
CA ARG A 148 9.85 -16.70 -6.83
C ARG A 148 9.22 -16.55 -5.45
N LEU A 149 8.69 -15.36 -5.18
CA LEU A 149 7.94 -15.07 -3.96
C LEU A 149 6.51 -15.62 -4.10
N GLU A 150 5.93 -15.97 -2.96
CA GLU A 150 4.60 -16.59 -2.90
C GLU A 150 3.50 -15.54 -3.12
N GLU A 151 2.52 -15.85 -3.97
CA GLU A 151 1.39 -14.95 -4.21
C GLU A 151 0.19 -15.31 -3.30
N PRO A 152 -0.54 -14.30 -2.76
CA PRO A 152 -0.30 -12.87 -2.90
C PRO A 152 0.89 -12.41 -2.06
N PHE A 153 1.68 -11.47 -2.59
CA PHE A 153 2.80 -10.83 -1.89
C PHE A 153 2.50 -9.35 -1.64
N LEU A 154 2.35 -8.97 -0.37
CA LEU A 154 2.11 -7.60 0.09
C LEU A 154 3.21 -7.21 1.08
N VAL A 155 3.81 -6.04 0.85
CA VAL A 155 4.76 -5.43 1.78
C VAL A 155 4.13 -4.16 2.32
N LEU A 156 4.05 -4.07 3.65
CA LEU A 156 3.74 -2.86 4.39
C LEU A 156 5.03 -2.37 5.04
N ALA A 157 5.59 -1.29 4.53
CA ALA A 157 6.76 -0.65 5.13
C ALA A 157 6.31 0.48 6.04
N THR A 158 6.87 0.60 7.24
CA THR A 158 6.57 1.71 8.15
C THR A 158 7.72 2.70 8.21
N GLN A 159 7.39 3.99 8.26
CA GLN A 159 8.33 5.06 8.57
C GLN A 159 7.87 5.77 9.83
N ASN A 160 8.79 6.00 10.75
CA ASN A 160 8.55 6.89 11.88
C ASN A 160 8.89 8.32 11.45
N PRO A 161 7.95 9.27 11.48
CA PRO A 161 8.18 10.65 11.04
C PRO A 161 9.05 11.47 12.00
N ILE A 162 9.21 11.02 13.26
CA ILE A 162 10.02 11.72 14.24
C ILE A 162 11.49 11.42 13.94
N ASP A 163 12.22 12.44 13.52
CA ASP A 163 13.65 12.40 13.23
C ASP A 163 14.43 12.08 14.52
N GLN A 164 14.81 10.81 14.67
CA GLN A 164 15.74 10.37 15.71
C GLN A 164 17.10 10.14 15.05
N GLU A 165 18.19 10.40 15.77
CA GLU A 165 19.55 10.21 15.27
C GLU A 165 19.71 8.84 14.59
N GLY A 166 20.24 8.84 13.36
CA GLY A 166 20.50 7.61 12.59
C GLY A 166 19.37 7.17 11.65
N THR A 167 18.50 8.06 11.19
CA THR A 167 17.56 7.77 10.09
C THR A 167 18.18 8.03 8.71
N TYR A 168 17.83 7.17 7.75
CA TYR A 168 18.15 7.26 6.34
C TYR A 168 16.86 7.51 5.59
N THR A 169 16.67 8.74 5.09
CA THR A 169 15.50 9.08 4.27
C THR A 169 15.49 8.22 3.01
N LEU A 170 14.30 7.69 2.68
CA LEU A 170 14.12 6.97 1.43
C LEU A 170 14.14 7.98 0.28
N PRO A 171 15.03 7.82 -0.72
CA PRO A 171 15.01 8.64 -1.91
C PRO A 171 13.66 8.54 -2.62
N GLU A 172 13.26 9.60 -3.31
CA GLU A 172 12.02 9.66 -4.10
C GLU A 172 11.86 8.45 -5.04
N ALA A 173 12.92 8.08 -5.77
CA ALA A 173 12.89 6.93 -6.67
C ALA A 173 12.55 5.61 -5.95
N GLN A 174 12.84 5.52 -4.65
CA GLN A 174 12.47 4.37 -3.81
C GLN A 174 11.04 4.49 -3.28
N THR A 175 10.59 5.67 -2.85
CA THR A 175 9.20 5.87 -2.42
C THR A 175 8.21 5.67 -3.56
N ASP A 176 8.55 6.05 -4.80
CA ASP A 176 7.69 5.88 -5.99
C ASP A 176 7.36 4.40 -6.30
N ARG A 177 8.14 3.45 -5.77
CA ARG A 177 7.89 2.00 -5.87
C ARG A 177 6.71 1.54 -5.01
N PHE A 178 6.33 2.30 -3.98
CA PHE A 178 5.13 2.03 -3.18
C PHE A 178 3.91 2.57 -3.89
N MET A 179 2.85 1.77 -3.97
CA MET A 179 1.60 2.19 -4.61
C MET A 179 0.93 3.29 -3.80
N LEU A 180 0.81 3.10 -2.49
CA LEU A 180 0.16 4.02 -1.56
C LEU A 180 1.16 4.48 -0.48
N LYS A 181 1.08 5.75 -0.10
CA LYS A 181 1.59 6.24 1.18
C LYS A 181 0.40 6.64 2.05
N VAL A 182 0.22 5.97 3.18
CA VAL A 182 -0.91 6.16 4.09
C VAL A 182 -0.41 6.79 5.39
N LYS A 183 -1.01 7.92 5.77
CA LYS A 183 -0.75 8.59 7.05
C LYS A 183 -1.78 8.15 8.08
N ILE A 184 -1.33 7.70 9.25
CA ILE A 184 -2.21 7.24 10.34
C ILE A 184 -2.07 8.16 11.55
N GLY A 185 -3.21 8.68 12.01
CA GLY A 185 -3.33 9.46 13.24
C GLY A 185 -3.72 8.61 14.45
N TYR A 186 -3.80 9.27 15.61
CA TYR A 186 -4.35 8.65 16.82
C TYR A 186 -5.83 8.30 16.65
N PRO A 187 -6.31 7.22 17.30
CA PRO A 187 -7.72 6.88 17.34
C PRO A 187 -8.55 7.98 18.01
N THR A 188 -9.86 7.97 17.77
CA THR A 188 -10.79 8.86 18.49
C THR A 188 -10.88 8.49 19.96
N ARG A 189 -11.44 9.38 20.80
CA ARG A 189 -11.61 9.10 22.24
C ARG A 189 -12.52 7.88 22.46
N GLU A 190 -13.54 7.74 21.62
CA GLU A 190 -14.50 6.63 21.65
C GLU A 190 -13.80 5.32 21.29
N ASP A 191 -13.01 5.31 20.22
CA ASP A 191 -12.21 4.15 19.82
C ASP A 191 -11.18 3.76 20.89
N GLU A 192 -10.50 4.74 21.46
CA GLU A 192 -9.50 4.51 22.51
C GLU A 192 -10.14 3.95 23.79
N GLN A 193 -11.36 4.39 24.13
CA GLN A 193 -12.12 3.80 25.23
C GLN A 193 -12.45 2.32 24.97
N ILE A 194 -12.81 1.96 23.73
CA ILE A 194 -13.05 0.56 23.34
C ILE A 194 -11.75 -0.24 23.42
N ILE A 195 -10.63 0.32 22.95
CA ILE A 195 -9.31 -0.30 23.03
C ILE A 195 -8.94 -0.58 24.49
N ILE A 196 -9.15 0.37 25.41
CA ILE A 196 -8.93 0.17 26.85
C ILE A 196 -9.80 -0.96 27.39
N ARG A 197 -11.11 -0.95 27.09
CA ARG A 197 -12.04 -1.99 27.57
C ARG A 197 -11.65 -3.39 27.08
N ARG A 198 -11.25 -3.53 25.81
CA ARG A 198 -10.82 -4.82 25.23
C ARG A 198 -9.49 -5.30 25.83
N ASN A 199 -8.55 -4.41 26.09
CA ASN A 199 -7.27 -4.76 26.71
C ASN A 199 -7.39 -5.10 28.21
N LEU A 200 -8.32 -4.47 28.93
CA LEU A 200 -8.54 -4.72 30.37
C LEU A 200 -9.56 -5.85 30.66
N GLY A 201 -10.40 -6.21 29.68
CA GLY A 201 -11.44 -7.23 29.79
C GLY A 201 -11.00 -8.62 29.33
N GLU A 202 -11.86 -9.31 28.58
CA GLU A 202 -11.67 -10.70 28.11
C GLU A 202 -10.65 -10.85 26.97
N GLY A 203 -9.99 -9.77 26.56
CA GLY A 203 -9.10 -9.74 25.38
C GLY A 203 -9.86 -9.58 24.07
N PHE A 204 -9.14 -9.66 22.96
CA PHE A 204 -9.72 -9.63 21.62
C PHE A 204 -10.26 -11.01 21.23
N GLU A 205 -11.36 -11.04 20.46
CA GLU A 205 -11.89 -12.29 19.91
C GLU A 205 -10.86 -13.02 19.05
N ARG A 206 -10.94 -14.36 19.00
CA ARG A 206 -10.10 -15.16 18.12
C ARG A 206 -10.50 -14.92 16.67
N ILE A 207 -9.53 -14.53 15.86
CA ILE A 207 -9.67 -14.38 14.41
C ILE A 207 -9.75 -15.76 13.78
N ASN A 208 -10.73 -15.97 12.92
CA ASN A 208 -10.85 -17.16 12.08
C ASN A 208 -10.36 -16.87 10.67
N ALA A 209 -9.81 -17.89 10.02
CA ALA A 209 -9.57 -17.84 8.58
C ALA A 209 -10.91 -17.89 7.84
N VAL A 210 -11.23 -16.81 7.12
CA VAL A 210 -12.48 -16.66 6.36
C VAL A 210 -12.25 -16.65 4.85
N ALA A 211 -10.99 -16.55 4.43
CA ALA A 211 -10.54 -16.57 3.05
C ALA A 211 -9.23 -17.36 2.93
N THR A 212 -8.84 -17.65 1.70
CA THR A 212 -7.55 -18.27 1.34
C THR A 212 -6.75 -17.33 0.43
N PRO A 213 -5.44 -17.57 0.25
CA PRO A 213 -4.64 -16.87 -0.76
C PRO A 213 -5.24 -16.94 -2.17
N GLU A 214 -5.82 -18.08 -2.55
CA GLU A 214 -6.43 -18.29 -3.87
C GLU A 214 -7.66 -17.41 -4.10
N ASP A 215 -8.49 -17.19 -3.07
CA ASP A 215 -9.64 -16.29 -3.13
C ASP A 215 -9.20 -14.85 -3.44
N ILE A 216 -8.08 -14.41 -2.86
CA ILE A 216 -7.50 -13.09 -3.14
C ILE A 216 -6.98 -13.02 -4.57
N LEU A 217 -6.37 -14.08 -5.09
CA LEU A 217 -5.95 -14.14 -6.49
C LEU A 217 -7.16 -14.11 -7.45
N HIS A 218 -8.28 -14.72 -7.06
CA HIS A 218 -9.54 -14.61 -7.79
C HIS A 218 -10.05 -13.16 -7.80
N ALA A 219 -10.17 -12.53 -6.63
CA ALA A 219 -10.59 -11.14 -6.51
C ALA A 219 -9.70 -10.17 -7.32
N ARG A 220 -8.37 -10.37 -7.32
CA ARG A 220 -7.42 -9.60 -8.17
C ARG A 220 -7.75 -9.69 -9.66
N ARG A 221 -8.19 -10.86 -10.15
CA ARG A 221 -8.59 -11.02 -11.56
C ARG A 221 -9.87 -10.24 -11.84
N SER A 222 -10.84 -10.28 -10.94
CA SER A 222 -12.10 -9.55 -11.05
C SER A 222 -11.88 -8.03 -11.02
N VAL A 223 -11.01 -7.53 -10.14
CA VAL A 223 -10.61 -6.11 -10.08
C VAL A 223 -10.08 -5.60 -11.42
N ARG A 224 -9.30 -6.42 -12.14
CA ARG A 224 -8.77 -6.04 -13.47
C ARG A 224 -9.86 -5.91 -14.53
N GLN A 225 -10.94 -6.68 -14.39
CA GLN A 225 -12.08 -6.68 -15.32
C GLN A 225 -13.03 -5.51 -15.10
N ILE A 226 -12.94 -4.79 -13.98
CA ILE A 226 -13.74 -3.59 -13.72
C ILE A 226 -13.57 -2.59 -14.86
N TYR A 227 -14.71 -2.11 -15.35
CA TYR A 227 -14.78 -1.15 -16.45
C TYR A 227 -14.28 0.22 -16.00
N MET A 228 -13.45 0.83 -16.84
CA MET A 228 -13.01 2.22 -16.69
C MET A 228 -13.26 2.89 -18.03
N ASP A 229 -14.03 3.97 -17.99
CA ASP A 229 -14.34 4.75 -19.19
C ASP A 229 -13.16 5.61 -19.61
N ASP A 230 -12.97 5.82 -20.91
CA ASP A 230 -11.92 6.69 -21.47
C ASP A 230 -11.91 8.08 -20.83
N LYS A 231 -13.08 8.60 -20.42
CA LYS A 231 -13.15 9.89 -19.72
C LYS A 231 -12.51 9.86 -18.34
N ILE A 232 -12.63 8.74 -17.61
CA ILE A 232 -11.98 8.55 -16.31
C ILE A 232 -10.47 8.39 -16.49
N GLU A 233 -10.04 7.70 -17.54
CA GLU A 233 -8.61 7.60 -17.88
C GLU A 233 -8.01 8.99 -18.14
N ARG A 234 -8.70 9.83 -18.93
CA ARG A 234 -8.30 11.23 -19.16
C ARG A 234 -8.30 12.03 -17.87
N TYR A 235 -9.32 11.90 -17.03
CA TYR A 235 -9.36 12.57 -15.72
C TYR A 235 -8.14 12.22 -14.84
N ILE A 236 -7.73 10.94 -14.80
CA ILE A 236 -6.52 10.51 -14.08
C ILE A 236 -5.25 11.13 -14.69
N ILE A 237 -5.16 11.18 -16.02
CA ILE A 237 -4.03 11.79 -16.72
C ILE A 237 -3.97 13.29 -16.40
N ASP A 238 -5.10 13.99 -16.48
CA ASP A 238 -5.20 15.43 -16.23
C ASP A 238 -4.79 15.78 -14.80
N ILE A 239 -5.22 15.00 -13.80
CA ILE A 239 -4.75 15.13 -12.40
C ILE A 239 -3.22 15.03 -12.33
N VAL A 240 -2.64 14.02 -12.96
CA VAL A 240 -1.19 13.78 -12.88
C VAL A 240 -0.42 14.87 -13.63
N PHE A 241 -0.89 15.28 -14.80
CA PHE A 241 -0.26 16.35 -15.58
C PHE A 241 -0.42 17.72 -14.92
N ALA A 242 -1.50 17.99 -14.21
CA ALA A 242 -1.64 19.21 -13.41
C ALA A 242 -0.58 19.31 -12.30
N THR A 243 -0.02 18.20 -11.82
CA THR A 243 1.13 18.23 -10.90
C THR A 243 2.48 18.49 -11.60
N ARG A 244 2.58 18.29 -12.92
CA ARG A 244 3.82 18.49 -13.69
C ARG A 244 3.85 19.84 -14.40
N GLU A 245 2.70 20.24 -14.91
CA GLU A 245 2.50 21.44 -15.74
C GLU A 245 1.33 22.26 -15.16
N PRO A 246 1.42 22.74 -13.90
CA PRO A 246 0.28 23.36 -13.22
C PRO A 246 -0.23 24.63 -13.95
N ALA A 247 0.64 25.36 -14.63
CA ALA A 247 0.28 26.53 -15.46
C ALA A 247 -0.72 26.19 -16.58
N ALA A 248 -0.64 24.99 -17.18
CA ALA A 248 -1.56 24.57 -18.24
C ALA A 248 -3.01 24.38 -17.75
N TYR A 249 -3.18 24.24 -16.43
CA TYR A 249 -4.47 24.04 -15.76
C TYR A 249 -4.91 25.29 -14.97
N GLY A 250 -4.27 26.45 -15.17
CA GLY A 250 -4.59 27.68 -14.45
C GLY A 250 -4.15 27.69 -12.98
N LEU A 251 -3.17 26.87 -12.62
CA LEU A 251 -2.57 26.77 -11.28
C LEU A 251 -1.15 27.38 -11.27
N ASP A 252 -0.98 28.56 -11.87
CA ASP A 252 0.34 29.21 -11.98
C ASP A 252 1.04 29.44 -10.63
N ASP A 253 0.26 29.59 -9.56
CA ASP A 253 0.73 29.74 -8.18
C ASP A 253 1.44 28.48 -7.64
N LEU A 254 1.14 27.30 -8.17
CA LEU A 254 1.76 26.04 -7.75
C LEU A 254 3.11 25.76 -8.42
N ARG A 255 3.41 26.45 -9.51
CA ARG A 255 4.65 26.25 -10.27
C ARG A 255 5.93 26.45 -9.45
N PRO A 256 6.10 27.53 -8.65
CA PRO A 256 7.30 27.68 -7.81
C PRO A 256 7.32 26.70 -6.63
N LEU A 257 6.19 26.07 -6.30
CA LEU A 257 6.04 25.20 -5.13
C LEU A 257 6.35 23.73 -5.42
N ILE A 258 6.24 23.30 -6.68
CA ILE A 258 6.45 21.92 -7.10
C ILE A 258 7.82 21.79 -7.78
N ASN A 259 8.71 21.00 -7.18
CA ASN A 259 10.01 20.65 -7.75
C ASN A 259 9.86 19.58 -8.85
N TYR A 260 9.02 18.57 -8.61
CA TYR A 260 8.65 17.55 -9.59
C TYR A 260 7.25 17.00 -9.29
N GLY A 261 6.52 16.63 -10.35
CA GLY A 261 5.17 16.05 -10.27
C GLY A 261 5.16 14.53 -10.32
N GLY A 262 3.96 13.95 -10.26
CA GLY A 262 3.78 12.50 -10.19
C GLY A 262 4.35 11.76 -11.41
N SER A 263 5.03 10.64 -11.24
CA SER A 263 5.61 9.83 -12.33
C SER A 263 4.52 9.09 -13.15
N PRO A 264 4.84 8.41 -14.27
CA PRO A 264 3.87 7.53 -14.95
C PRO A 264 3.30 6.42 -14.04
N ARG A 265 4.03 6.03 -12.99
CA ARG A 265 3.52 5.10 -11.97
C ARG A 265 2.34 5.71 -11.20
N ALA A 266 2.28 7.03 -11.06
CA ALA A 266 1.13 7.71 -10.47
C ALA A 266 -0.15 7.41 -11.26
N SER A 267 -0.15 7.60 -12.58
CA SER A 267 -1.32 7.33 -13.43
C SER A 267 -1.75 5.86 -13.37
N ILE A 268 -0.79 4.94 -13.46
CA ILE A 268 -1.05 3.49 -13.39
C ILE A 268 -1.64 3.13 -12.02
N ASN A 269 -1.04 3.63 -10.93
CA ASN A 269 -1.48 3.32 -9.58
C ASN A 269 -2.82 3.98 -9.24
N LEU A 270 -3.12 5.17 -9.73
CA LEU A 270 -4.45 5.79 -9.61
C LEU A 270 -5.50 4.92 -10.29
N ALA A 271 -5.24 4.46 -11.52
CA ALA A 271 -6.18 3.61 -12.24
C ALA A 271 -6.41 2.27 -11.53
N LEU A 272 -5.34 1.59 -11.09
CA LEU A 272 -5.44 0.34 -10.35
C LEU A 272 -6.13 0.52 -8.98
N ALA A 273 -5.81 1.61 -8.28
CA ALA A 273 -6.42 1.95 -6.99
C ALA A 273 -7.91 2.24 -7.14
N ALA A 274 -8.31 2.99 -8.17
CA ALA A 274 -9.70 3.33 -8.44
C ALA A 274 -10.53 2.09 -8.82
N LYS A 275 -9.96 1.16 -9.61
CA LYS A 275 -10.61 -0.14 -9.86
C LYS A 275 -10.76 -0.96 -8.58
N ALA A 276 -9.71 -1.04 -7.76
CA ALA A 276 -9.79 -1.73 -6.48
C ALA A 276 -10.82 -1.06 -5.54
N GLN A 277 -10.90 0.28 -5.51
CA GLN A 277 -11.90 1.01 -4.74
C GLN A 277 -13.33 0.68 -5.22
N ALA A 278 -13.58 0.71 -6.53
CA ALA A 278 -14.88 0.29 -7.09
C ALA A 278 -15.25 -1.15 -6.71
N PHE A 279 -14.27 -2.07 -6.67
CA PHE A 279 -14.46 -3.43 -6.20
C PHE A 279 -14.88 -3.50 -4.72
N LEU A 280 -14.23 -2.72 -3.85
CA LEU A 280 -14.57 -2.61 -2.43
C LEU A 280 -16.00 -2.07 -2.23
N GLU A 281 -16.41 -1.16 -3.10
CA GLU A 281 -17.77 -0.60 -3.18
C GLU A 281 -18.77 -1.50 -3.95
N ARG A 282 -18.35 -2.71 -4.33
CA ARG A 282 -19.16 -3.72 -5.03
C ARG A 282 -19.74 -3.25 -6.38
N ARG A 283 -18.97 -2.43 -7.10
CA ARG A 283 -19.29 -1.91 -8.43
C ARG A 283 -18.35 -2.46 -9.49
N GLY A 284 -18.91 -2.80 -10.64
CA GLY A 284 -18.24 -3.25 -11.86
C GLY A 284 -17.70 -2.12 -12.74
N TYR A 285 -17.79 -0.87 -12.30
CA TYR A 285 -17.29 0.29 -13.01
C TYR A 285 -16.72 1.35 -12.06
N VAL A 286 -15.73 2.09 -12.53
CA VAL A 286 -15.08 3.18 -11.80
C VAL A 286 -15.86 4.49 -11.95
N THR A 287 -15.98 5.24 -10.86
CA THR A 287 -16.51 6.61 -10.85
C THR A 287 -15.40 7.63 -10.55
N PRO A 288 -15.60 8.93 -10.83
CA PRO A 288 -14.61 9.95 -10.48
C PRO A 288 -14.31 10.02 -8.97
N GLU A 289 -15.30 9.70 -8.13
CA GLU A 289 -15.15 9.68 -6.67
C GLU A 289 -14.18 8.60 -6.20
N ASP A 290 -14.12 7.45 -6.89
CA ASP A 290 -13.14 6.41 -6.61
C ASP A 290 -11.71 6.94 -6.80
N VAL A 291 -11.49 7.71 -7.87
CA VAL A 291 -10.20 8.33 -8.17
C VAL A 291 -9.85 9.37 -7.11
N ARG A 292 -10.80 10.24 -6.75
CA ARG A 292 -10.60 11.27 -5.71
C ARG A 292 -10.24 10.66 -4.35
N THR A 293 -10.95 9.60 -3.96
CA THR A 293 -10.76 8.91 -2.68
C THR A 293 -9.36 8.32 -2.50
N VAL A 294 -8.72 7.87 -3.60
CA VAL A 294 -7.38 7.26 -3.55
C VAL A 294 -6.27 8.22 -3.95
N CYS A 295 -6.62 9.42 -4.41
CA CYS A 295 -5.69 10.35 -5.04
C CYS A 295 -4.58 10.81 -4.08
N GLU A 296 -4.96 11.22 -2.87
CA GLU A 296 -4.03 11.68 -1.84
C GLU A 296 -3.00 10.59 -1.49
N ASP A 297 -3.45 9.35 -1.30
CA ASP A 297 -2.59 8.23 -0.93
C ASP A 297 -1.63 7.82 -2.06
N VAL A 298 -2.03 7.99 -3.31
CA VAL A 298 -1.17 7.69 -4.46
C VAL A 298 -0.19 8.85 -4.73
N LEU A 299 -0.61 10.11 -4.59
CA LEU A 299 0.21 11.25 -5.04
C LEU A 299 1.11 11.85 -3.96
N ARG A 300 0.79 11.74 -2.66
CA ARG A 300 1.50 12.48 -1.59
C ARG A 300 3.01 12.23 -1.51
N HIS A 301 3.49 11.07 -1.96
CA HIS A 301 4.91 10.70 -2.00
C HIS A 301 5.53 10.76 -3.39
N ARG A 302 4.80 11.32 -4.35
CA ARG A 302 5.19 11.47 -5.76
C ARG A 302 5.24 12.93 -6.20
N ILE A 303 5.01 13.87 -5.28
CA ILE A 303 5.11 15.30 -5.51
C ILE A 303 6.25 15.82 -4.64
N GLY A 304 7.29 16.31 -5.28
CA GLY A 304 8.41 16.95 -4.62
C GLY A 304 8.11 18.42 -4.41
N LEU A 305 8.24 18.88 -3.17
CA LEU A 305 8.11 20.30 -2.84
C LEU A 305 9.45 21.01 -3.07
N THR A 306 9.39 22.30 -3.37
CA THR A 306 10.56 23.18 -3.35
C THR A 306 10.85 23.65 -1.92
N TYR A 307 12.07 24.13 -1.68
CA TYR A 307 12.43 24.73 -0.38
C TYR A 307 11.54 25.92 -0.01
N GLU A 308 11.04 26.68 -1.00
CA GLU A 308 10.10 27.77 -0.80
C GLU A 308 8.76 27.26 -0.26
N ALA A 309 8.20 26.20 -0.85
CA ALA A 309 6.99 25.57 -0.36
C ALA A 309 7.13 25.03 1.08
N GLU A 310 8.28 24.43 1.40
CA GLU A 310 8.58 23.97 2.75
C GLU A 310 8.66 25.14 3.75
N ALA A 311 9.30 26.25 3.36
CA ALA A 311 9.37 27.45 4.18
C ALA A 311 7.99 28.09 4.44
N GLU A 312 7.08 28.00 3.47
CA GLU A 312 5.69 28.42 3.60
C GLU A 312 4.78 27.42 4.33
N ASN A 313 5.33 26.30 4.81
CA ASN A 313 4.59 25.19 5.45
C ASN A 313 3.51 24.56 4.56
N ILE A 314 3.67 24.63 3.23
CA ILE A 314 2.77 23.99 2.28
C ILE A 314 3.04 22.49 2.27
N ARG A 315 1.99 21.68 2.32
CA ARG A 315 2.08 20.22 2.29
C ARG A 315 1.74 19.68 0.91
N GLN A 316 2.20 18.47 0.61
CA GLN A 316 1.82 17.77 -0.62
C GLN A 316 0.29 17.59 -0.71
N GLU A 317 -0.36 17.33 0.42
CA GLU A 317 -1.82 17.20 0.50
C GLU A 317 -2.56 18.48 0.07
N ASP A 318 -2.02 19.67 0.37
CA ASP A 318 -2.62 20.95 -0.02
C ASP A 318 -2.59 21.13 -1.54
N ILE A 319 -1.46 20.78 -2.17
CA ILE A 319 -1.29 20.79 -3.62
C ILE A 319 -2.27 19.83 -4.29
N ILE A 320 -2.35 18.59 -3.78
CA ILE A 320 -3.26 17.57 -4.34
C ILE A 320 -4.72 18.05 -4.25
N THR A 321 -5.11 18.63 -3.12
CA THR A 321 -6.46 19.18 -2.93
C THR A 321 -6.77 20.30 -3.91
N ARG A 322 -5.83 21.23 -4.13
CA ARG A 322 -5.98 22.30 -5.13
C ARG A 322 -6.12 21.76 -6.55
N VAL A 323 -5.28 20.79 -6.93
CA VAL A 323 -5.37 20.12 -8.23
C VAL A 323 -6.74 19.46 -8.42
N LEU A 324 -7.21 18.69 -7.44
CA LEU A 324 -8.51 17.99 -7.51
C LEU A 324 -9.71 18.93 -7.64
N ASN A 325 -9.61 20.15 -7.10
CA ASN A 325 -10.67 21.15 -7.16
C ASN A 325 -10.72 21.88 -8.51
N VAL A 326 -9.62 21.93 -9.26
CA VAL A 326 -9.52 22.64 -10.54
C VAL A 326 -9.75 21.70 -11.73
N VAL A 327 -9.25 20.47 -11.67
CA VAL A 327 -9.43 19.50 -12.76
C VAL A 327 -10.90 19.11 -12.86
N GLU A 328 -11.50 19.34 -14.02
CA GLU A 328 -12.92 19.10 -14.28
C GLU A 328 -13.28 17.61 -14.15
N VAL A 329 -14.42 17.34 -13.51
CA VAL A 329 -14.96 15.98 -13.36
C VAL A 329 -15.73 15.60 -14.64
N PRO A 330 -15.47 14.42 -15.24
CA PRO A 330 -15.97 14.03 -16.57
C PRO A 330 -17.47 13.66 -16.71
#